data_AF-A0A972X0E9-F1
#
_entry.id   AF-A0A972X0E9-F1
#
_cell.length_a   1.000
_cell.length_b   1.000
_cell.length_c   1.000
_cell.angle_alpha   90.00
_cell.angle_beta   90.00
_cell.angle_gamma   90.00
#
_symmetry.space_group_name_H-M   'P 1'
#
loop_
_entity.id
_entity.type
_entity.pdbx_description
1 polymer ?
#
loop_
_entity_poly.entity_id
_entity_poly.type
_entity_poly.pdbx_seq_one_letter_code
_entity_poly.pdbx_strand_id
1 'polypeptide(L)'
;MRKILILSLLFSQTIDSAARPEKYHPQQLISQYPYALLTDDYGVLTEDDLKTNSCDATPSPFSEKDTSSPYPYWQCFDLRTANLACEGRKYDFSEKVRVTLLVISGIRDGVLHEYLARRPMPLSSCRLYQKAWRKFVENEKYLCISGEISSIKTDSNGRRRWVWVFDRYKTKKGCDSYFEGECDLKKIIANGQCEN
;
A
#
# COMPACT_ATOMS: atom_id res chain seq x y z
N MET A 1 35.78 -53.43 -38.96
CA MET A 1 34.66 -53.12 -38.05
C MET A 1 34.47 -51.60 -38.05
N ARG A 2 33.48 -51.03 -38.76
CA ARG A 2 32.15 -50.59 -38.22
C ARG A 2 32.35 -49.71 -36.95
N LYS A 3 31.95 -48.44 -36.81
CA LYS A 3 30.87 -47.60 -37.37
C LYS A 3 31.20 -46.11 -37.03
N ILE A 4 31.07 -45.17 -37.99
CA ILE A 4 30.03 -44.14 -38.13
C ILE A 4 30.07 -43.00 -37.08
N LEU A 5 30.39 -41.80 -37.60
CA LEU A 5 30.10 -40.46 -37.07
C LEU A 5 28.66 -40.35 -36.54
N ILE A 6 28.47 -39.80 -35.34
CA ILE A 6 27.21 -39.12 -35.00
C ILE A 6 27.52 -37.70 -34.57
N LEU A 7 27.19 -36.81 -35.50
CA LEU A 7 27.08 -35.37 -35.38
C LEU A 7 25.91 -35.06 -34.42
N SER A 8 26.18 -34.61 -33.20
CA SER A 8 25.14 -34.11 -32.29
C SER A 8 24.87 -32.64 -32.57
N LEU A 9 23.94 -32.40 -33.50
CA LEU A 9 23.36 -31.11 -33.83
C LEU A 9 21.87 -31.20 -33.52
N LEU A 10 21.43 -30.78 -32.32
CA LEU A 10 20.03 -30.51 -32.04
C LEU A 10 19.89 -29.33 -31.07
N PHE A 11 19.41 -28.24 -31.68
CA PHE A 11 18.69 -27.09 -31.15
C PHE A 11 17.98 -27.27 -29.80
N SER A 12 18.13 -26.25 -28.95
CA SER A 12 17.05 -25.71 -28.11
C SER A 12 17.33 -24.21 -27.99
N GLN A 13 16.91 -23.43 -28.98
CA GLN A 13 15.73 -22.56 -28.85
C GLN A 13 15.71 -21.76 -27.55
N THR A 14 16.18 -20.51 -27.68
CA THR A 14 15.59 -19.29 -27.13
C THR A 14 15.09 -19.34 -25.69
N ILE A 15 15.88 -18.75 -24.79
CA ILE A 15 15.29 -17.87 -23.79
C ILE A 15 15.95 -16.51 -23.98
N ASP A 16 15.54 -15.82 -25.05
CA ASP A 16 15.39 -14.37 -24.99
C ASP A 16 14.28 -14.06 -23.97
N SER A 17 14.56 -14.27 -22.69
CA SER A 17 13.89 -13.51 -21.65
C SER A 17 14.74 -12.27 -21.45
N ALA A 18 14.81 -11.46 -22.50
CA ALA A 18 14.88 -10.03 -22.32
C ALA A 18 13.63 -9.68 -21.50
N ALA A 19 13.75 -9.77 -20.17
CA ALA A 19 12.82 -9.15 -19.26
C ALA A 19 12.78 -7.69 -19.71
N ARG A 20 11.74 -7.35 -20.49
CA ARG A 20 11.53 -5.99 -20.94
C ARG A 20 11.50 -5.19 -19.65
N PRO A 21 12.41 -4.23 -19.45
CA PRO A 21 12.33 -3.38 -18.28
C PRO A 21 10.93 -2.76 -18.33
N GLU A 22 10.22 -2.88 -17.22
CA GLU A 22 8.84 -2.49 -16.91
C GLU A 22 8.63 -0.97 -17.04
N LYS A 23 9.13 -0.37 -18.12
CA LYS A 23 9.31 1.07 -18.28
C LYS A 23 8.01 1.80 -18.66
N TYR A 24 6.93 1.05 -18.87
CA TYR A 24 5.61 1.54 -19.27
C TYR A 24 4.54 1.41 -18.18
N HIS A 25 4.89 0.77 -17.05
CA HIS A 25 3.94 0.37 -16.02
C HIS A 25 3.15 1.53 -15.38
N PRO A 26 3.78 2.66 -14.98
CA PRO A 26 3.05 3.70 -14.25
C PRO A 26 2.04 4.45 -15.14
N GLN A 27 2.42 4.74 -16.39
CA GLN A 27 1.61 5.55 -17.30
C GLN A 27 0.35 4.82 -17.78
N GLN A 28 0.44 3.50 -17.96
CA GLN A 28 -0.70 2.67 -18.34
C GLN A 28 -1.70 2.56 -17.18
N LEU A 29 -1.22 2.33 -15.96
CA LEU A 29 -2.05 2.26 -14.76
C LEU A 29 -2.78 3.59 -14.51
N ILE A 30 -2.09 4.72 -14.61
CA ILE A 30 -2.70 6.06 -14.43
C ILE A 30 -3.79 6.31 -15.48
N SER A 31 -3.60 5.86 -16.73
CA SER A 31 -4.61 6.05 -17.77
C SER A 31 -5.88 5.23 -17.54
N GLN A 32 -5.76 4.03 -16.96
CA GLN A 32 -6.90 3.14 -16.70
C GLN A 32 -7.61 3.46 -15.38
N TYR A 33 -6.84 3.91 -14.38
CA TYR A 33 -7.31 4.23 -13.04
C TYR A 33 -6.96 5.67 -12.67
N PRO A 34 -7.52 6.68 -13.38
CA PRO A 34 -7.09 8.08 -13.30
C PRO A 34 -7.28 8.73 -11.93
N TYR A 35 -8.06 8.10 -11.07
CA TYR A 35 -8.35 8.61 -9.73
C TYR A 35 -7.80 7.73 -8.61
N ALA A 36 -7.19 6.58 -8.90
CA ALA A 36 -6.75 5.66 -7.85
C ALA A 36 -5.46 6.08 -7.15
N LEU A 37 -4.63 6.89 -7.80
CA LEU A 37 -3.25 7.16 -7.38
C LEU A 37 -2.99 8.67 -7.32
N LEU A 38 -2.39 9.13 -6.21
CA LEU A 38 -2.08 10.56 -6.01
C LEU A 38 -0.58 10.90 -6.09
N THR A 39 0.26 9.92 -6.42
CA THR A 39 1.73 10.06 -6.56
C THR A 39 2.24 9.10 -7.63
N ASP A 40 3.51 9.15 -8.00
CA ASP A 40 4.13 8.03 -8.70
C ASP A 40 4.09 6.76 -7.84
N ASP A 41 3.95 5.58 -8.46
CA ASP A 41 3.92 4.28 -7.76
C ASP A 41 5.31 3.65 -7.61
N TYR A 42 6.31 4.13 -8.37
CA TYR A 42 7.68 3.62 -8.40
C TYR A 42 7.80 2.12 -8.77
N GLY A 43 6.79 1.58 -9.48
CA GLY A 43 6.68 0.16 -9.80
C GLY A 43 6.39 -0.72 -8.59
N VAL A 44 5.71 -0.19 -7.57
CA VAL A 44 5.28 -0.96 -6.38
C VAL A 44 3.89 -1.54 -6.57
N LEU A 45 3.01 -0.83 -7.29
CA LEU A 45 1.61 -1.19 -7.43
C LEU A 45 1.38 -1.96 -8.73
N THR A 46 0.37 -2.82 -8.73
CA THR A 46 -0.13 -3.57 -9.88
C THR A 46 -1.55 -3.13 -10.21
N GLU A 47 -2.06 -3.52 -11.38
CA GLU A 47 -3.46 -3.27 -11.75
C GLU A 47 -4.44 -3.79 -10.68
N ASP A 48 -4.21 -5.01 -10.18
CA ASP A 48 -5.03 -5.61 -9.12
C ASP A 48 -5.12 -4.73 -7.87
N ASP A 49 -4.04 -4.03 -7.47
CA ASP A 49 -4.07 -3.17 -6.28
C ASP A 49 -4.98 -1.94 -6.51
N LEU A 50 -5.00 -1.40 -7.73
CA LEU A 50 -5.84 -0.25 -8.08
C LEU A 50 -7.30 -0.66 -8.22
N LYS A 51 -7.55 -1.83 -8.82
CA LYS A 51 -8.90 -2.41 -8.91
C LYS A 51 -9.48 -2.70 -7.52
N THR A 52 -8.65 -3.12 -6.58
CA THR A 52 -9.09 -3.41 -5.21
C THR A 52 -9.77 -2.20 -4.54
N ASN A 53 -9.23 -0.99 -4.69
CA ASN A 53 -9.87 0.22 -4.15
C ASN A 53 -11.24 0.51 -4.79
N SER A 54 -11.42 0.13 -6.07
CA SER A 54 -12.69 0.31 -6.79
C SER A 54 -13.77 -0.68 -6.33
N CYS A 55 -13.38 -1.75 -5.63
CA CYS A 55 -14.31 -2.66 -4.98
C CYS A 55 -14.92 -2.05 -3.71
N ASP A 56 -14.17 -1.18 -3.02
CA ASP A 56 -14.59 -0.57 -1.76
C ASP A 56 -15.57 0.60 -1.98
N ALA A 57 -15.34 1.39 -3.05
CA ALA A 57 -16.20 2.51 -3.41
C ALA A 57 -16.03 2.92 -4.88
N THR A 58 -17.01 3.67 -5.41
CA THR A 58 -16.92 4.24 -6.76
C THR A 58 -15.74 5.22 -6.88
N PRO A 59 -14.84 5.03 -7.86
CA PRO A 59 -13.73 5.95 -8.10
C PRO A 59 -14.22 7.38 -8.34
N SER A 60 -13.60 8.34 -7.67
CA SER A 60 -13.92 9.76 -7.80
C SER A 60 -12.65 10.61 -7.81
N PRO A 61 -12.63 11.76 -8.51
CA PRO A 61 -11.47 12.65 -8.48
C PRO A 61 -11.16 13.13 -7.06
N PHE A 62 -9.88 13.11 -6.70
CA PHE A 62 -9.44 13.61 -5.41
C PHE A 62 -9.69 15.11 -5.25
N SER A 63 -10.20 15.53 -4.08
CA SER A 63 -10.45 16.92 -3.74
C SER A 63 -10.11 17.21 -2.27
N GLU A 64 -9.24 18.18 -2.03
CA GLU A 64 -8.91 18.63 -0.66
C GLU A 64 -10.11 19.24 0.08
N LYS A 65 -11.14 19.66 -0.66
CA LYS A 65 -12.37 20.24 -0.09
C LYS A 65 -13.36 19.18 0.34
N ASP A 66 -13.21 17.96 -0.17
CA ASP A 66 -14.07 16.82 0.15
C ASP A 66 -13.30 15.82 1.02
N THR A 67 -13.37 16.05 2.33
CA THR A 67 -12.81 15.14 3.34
C THR A 67 -13.77 14.00 3.71
N SER A 68 -14.87 13.86 2.98
CA SER A 68 -15.90 12.84 3.18
C SER A 68 -15.94 11.78 2.07
N SER A 69 -15.03 11.87 1.09
CA SER A 69 -14.92 10.87 0.02
C SER A 69 -14.60 9.50 0.63
N PRO A 70 -15.46 8.48 0.43
CA PRO A 70 -15.22 7.13 0.94
C PRO A 70 -14.25 6.35 0.06
N TYR A 71 -13.79 6.93 -1.06
CA TYR A 71 -12.90 6.22 -1.98
C TYR A 71 -11.47 6.23 -1.43
N PRO A 72 -10.84 5.07 -1.23
CA PRO A 72 -9.46 5.01 -0.80
C PRO A 72 -8.52 5.33 -1.97
N TYR A 73 -7.48 6.12 -1.68
CA TYR A 73 -6.48 6.53 -2.67
C TYR A 73 -5.10 5.98 -2.30
N TRP A 74 -4.38 5.48 -3.29
CA TRP A 74 -2.98 5.10 -3.14
C TRP A 74 -2.05 6.31 -3.18
N GLN A 75 -1.10 6.34 -2.25
CA GLN A 75 0.00 7.31 -2.17
C GLN A 75 1.28 6.59 -1.79
N CYS A 76 2.38 6.89 -2.48
CA CYS A 76 3.67 6.26 -2.27
C CYS A 76 4.71 7.24 -1.73
N PHE A 77 5.45 6.79 -0.74
CA PHE A 77 6.41 7.57 0.03
C PHE A 77 7.79 6.94 -0.05
N ASP A 78 8.82 7.77 -0.03
CA ASP A 78 10.19 7.32 0.24
C ASP A 78 10.26 6.84 1.70
N LEU A 79 10.77 5.63 1.92
CA LEU A 79 10.84 5.04 3.26
C LEU A 79 11.71 5.84 4.23
N ARG A 80 12.61 6.71 3.74
CA ARG A 80 13.38 7.63 4.59
C ARG A 80 12.52 8.69 5.29
N THR A 81 11.34 8.98 4.73
CA THR A 81 10.37 9.93 5.33
C THR A 81 9.18 9.25 5.95
N ALA A 82 9.08 7.91 5.83
CA ALA A 82 7.97 7.14 6.35
C ALA A 82 8.30 6.52 7.72
N ASN A 83 7.31 6.44 8.60
CA ASN A 83 7.45 5.85 9.92
C ASN A 83 6.15 5.21 10.39
N LEU A 84 6.25 4.18 11.23
CA LEU A 84 5.12 3.59 11.94
C LEU A 84 5.28 3.77 13.45
N ALA A 85 4.25 4.34 14.08
CA ALA A 85 4.22 4.69 15.49
C ALA A 85 2.97 4.17 16.20
N CYS A 86 3.07 4.09 17.53
CA CYS A 86 1.98 3.82 18.45
C CYS A 86 1.63 5.11 19.18
N GLU A 87 0.66 5.87 18.65
CA GLU A 87 0.29 7.20 19.12
C GLU A 87 -0.97 7.21 19.98
N GLY A 88 -1.05 8.17 20.90
CA GLY A 88 -2.15 8.25 21.85
C GLY A 88 -2.10 7.08 22.85
N ARG A 89 -2.19 7.37 24.13
CA ARG A 89 -2.25 6.33 25.16
C ARG A 89 -3.44 6.62 26.04
N LYS A 90 -4.42 5.74 26.01
CA LYS A 90 -5.54 5.74 26.95
C LYS A 90 -5.57 4.40 27.66
N TYR A 91 -5.97 4.41 28.92
CA TYR A 91 -6.22 3.17 29.63
C TYR A 91 -7.67 2.77 29.36
N ASP A 92 -7.88 1.57 28.84
CA ASP A 92 -9.19 0.96 28.75
C ASP A 92 -9.49 0.25 30.06
N PHE A 93 -10.47 0.76 30.81
CA PHE A 93 -10.85 0.18 32.11
C PHE A 93 -11.60 -1.14 31.99
N SER A 94 -12.30 -1.37 30.88
CA SER A 94 -13.07 -2.60 30.64
C SER A 94 -12.14 -3.77 30.33
N GLU A 95 -11.16 -3.54 29.45
CA GLU A 95 -10.16 -4.55 29.06
C GLU A 95 -8.95 -4.56 29.99
N LYS A 96 -8.82 -3.56 30.88
CA LYS A 96 -7.68 -3.38 31.80
C LYS A 96 -6.33 -3.34 31.08
N VAL A 97 -6.29 -2.71 29.90
CA VAL A 97 -5.07 -2.57 29.09
C VAL A 97 -4.85 -1.13 28.66
N ARG A 98 -3.58 -0.79 28.35
CA ARG A 98 -3.26 0.47 27.68
C ARG A 98 -3.50 0.29 26.18
N VAL A 99 -4.44 1.05 25.64
CA VAL A 99 -4.70 1.11 24.21
C VAL A 99 -3.97 2.29 23.57
N THR A 100 -3.64 2.11 22.30
CA THR A 100 -2.93 3.09 21.48
C THR A 100 -3.44 3.00 20.05
N LEU A 101 -3.18 4.02 19.25
CA LEU A 101 -3.52 4.07 17.84
C LEU A 101 -2.27 3.75 17.02
N LEU A 102 -2.39 2.79 16.11
CA LEU A 102 -1.36 2.56 15.11
C LEU A 102 -1.42 3.69 14.07
N VAL A 103 -0.28 4.33 13.80
CA VAL A 103 -0.18 5.43 12.85
C VAL A 103 0.98 5.16 11.90
N ILE A 104 0.70 5.11 10.60
CA ILE A 104 1.74 5.17 9.56
C ILE A 104 1.81 6.60 9.07
N SER A 105 3.01 7.15 8.95
CA SER A 105 3.22 8.53 8.52
C SER A 105 4.20 8.59 7.37
N GLY A 106 4.11 9.63 6.55
CA GLY A 106 5.01 9.93 5.44
C GLY A 106 5.02 11.41 5.12
N ILE A 107 6.11 11.93 4.54
CA ILE A 107 6.19 13.32 4.09
C ILE A 107 6.10 13.35 2.57
N ARG A 108 5.17 14.15 2.05
CA ARG A 108 4.98 14.42 0.62
C ARG A 108 4.86 15.93 0.41
N ASP A 109 5.62 16.48 -0.54
CA ASP A 109 5.61 17.92 -0.86
C ASP A 109 5.79 18.83 0.37
N GLY A 110 6.61 18.38 1.33
CA GLY A 110 6.85 19.09 2.60
C GLY A 110 5.71 19.01 3.62
N VAL A 111 4.66 18.25 3.34
CA VAL A 111 3.47 18.07 4.17
C VAL A 111 3.46 16.69 4.81
N LEU A 112 3.06 16.62 6.09
CA LEU A 112 2.91 15.36 6.81
C LEU A 112 1.57 14.70 6.46
N HIS A 113 1.63 13.42 6.10
CA HIS A 113 0.47 12.55 5.90
C HIS A 113 0.49 11.48 7.00
N GLU A 114 -0.61 11.33 7.74
CA GLU A 114 -0.80 10.33 8.78
C GLU A 114 -1.98 9.42 8.44
N TYR A 115 -1.74 8.12 8.39
CA TYR A 115 -2.72 7.07 8.17
C TYR A 115 -3.00 6.38 9.50
N LEU A 116 -4.17 6.66 10.04
CA LEU A 116 -4.60 6.18 11.34
C LEU A 116 -5.32 4.84 11.17
N ALA A 117 -4.98 3.85 12.00
CA ALA A 117 -5.77 2.64 12.08
C ALA A 117 -7.22 2.95 12.50
N ARG A 118 -8.18 2.17 11.98
CA ARG A 118 -9.61 2.37 12.24
C ARG A 118 -9.99 2.23 13.71
N ARG A 119 -9.23 1.45 14.49
CA ARG A 119 -9.48 1.23 15.92
C ARG A 119 -8.21 1.31 16.76
N PRO A 120 -8.31 1.80 18.02
CA PRO A 120 -7.26 1.59 19.01
C PRO A 120 -7.00 0.10 19.22
N MET A 121 -5.77 -0.25 19.58
CA MET A 121 -5.36 -1.61 19.91
C MET A 121 -4.49 -1.62 21.17
N PRO A 122 -4.34 -2.78 21.84
CA PRO A 122 -3.41 -2.90 22.95
C PRO A 122 -1.99 -2.47 22.55
N LEU A 123 -1.31 -1.75 23.45
CA LEU A 123 0.05 -1.26 23.21
C LEU A 123 1.04 -2.39 22.89
N SER A 124 0.84 -3.57 23.48
CA SER A 124 1.61 -4.78 23.17
C SER A 124 1.44 -5.19 21.71
N SER A 125 0.20 -5.28 21.23
CA SER A 125 -0.12 -5.61 19.83
C SER A 125 0.47 -4.58 18.86
N CYS A 126 0.34 -3.29 19.17
CA CYS A 126 0.94 -2.23 18.34
C CYS A 126 2.47 -2.36 18.25
N ARG A 127 3.16 -2.68 19.36
CA ARG A 127 4.61 -2.90 19.35
C ARG A 127 5.02 -4.13 18.55
N LEU A 128 4.23 -5.20 18.59
CA LEU A 128 4.45 -6.39 17.75
C LEU A 128 4.28 -6.02 16.28
N TYR A 129 3.22 -5.29 15.94
CA TYR A 129 2.98 -4.79 14.58
C TYR A 129 4.14 -3.92 14.09
N GLN A 130 4.60 -2.97 14.91
CA GLN A 130 5.76 -2.13 14.59
C GLN A 130 7.04 -2.95 14.35
N LYS A 131 7.25 -4.04 15.10
CA LYS A 131 8.39 -4.95 14.88
C LYS A 131 8.26 -5.73 13.58
N ALA A 132 7.06 -6.20 13.25
CA ALA A 132 6.78 -6.89 11.99
C ALA A 132 6.95 -5.93 10.79
N TRP A 133 6.39 -4.74 10.88
CA TRP A 133 6.51 -3.69 9.87
C TRP A 133 7.96 -3.32 9.57
N ARG A 134 8.80 -3.14 10.60
CA ARG A 134 10.24 -2.86 10.38
C ARG A 134 10.94 -3.95 9.55
N LYS A 135 10.58 -5.22 9.73
CA LYS A 135 11.12 -6.33 8.93
C LYS A 135 10.54 -6.31 7.52
N PHE A 136 9.26 -6.00 7.40
CA PHE A 136 8.57 -5.92 6.12
C PHE A 136 9.20 -4.86 5.20
N VAL A 137 9.47 -3.66 5.73
CA VAL A 137 10.06 -2.54 4.95
C VAL A 137 11.59 -2.56 4.90
N GLU A 138 12.25 -3.51 5.55
CA GLU A 138 13.71 -3.60 5.56
C GLU A 138 14.24 -3.70 4.12
N ASN A 139 15.28 -2.95 3.73
CA ASN A 139 15.83 -2.94 2.37
C ASN A 139 14.87 -2.49 1.24
N GLU A 140 13.66 -2.04 1.56
CA GLU A 140 12.77 -1.41 0.58
C GLU A 140 13.09 0.08 0.48
N LYS A 141 12.79 0.68 -0.68
CA LYS A 141 12.97 2.12 -0.90
C LYS A 141 11.67 2.91 -0.80
N TYR A 142 10.56 2.30 -1.20
CA TYR A 142 9.26 2.95 -1.29
C TYR A 142 8.20 2.13 -0.57
N LEU A 143 7.24 2.84 0.01
CA LEU A 143 6.04 2.29 0.64
C LEU A 143 4.83 2.99 0.05
N CYS A 144 3.92 2.23 -0.55
CA CYS A 144 2.62 2.72 -0.98
C CYS A 144 1.59 2.42 0.10
N ILE A 145 0.72 3.37 0.39
CA ILE A 145 -0.35 3.25 1.38
C ILE A 145 -1.64 3.67 0.70
N SER A 146 -2.68 2.85 0.87
CA SER A 146 -4.04 3.16 0.50
C SER A 146 -4.80 3.62 1.74
N GLY A 147 -5.60 4.67 1.58
CA GLY A 147 -6.48 5.13 2.63
C GLY A 147 -7.46 6.19 2.17
N GLU A 148 -8.52 6.32 2.95
CA GLU A 148 -9.56 7.34 2.80
C GLU A 148 -9.13 8.63 3.50
N ILE A 149 -9.33 9.79 2.86
CA ILE A 149 -9.08 11.06 3.54
C ILE A 149 -10.12 11.26 4.65
N SER A 150 -9.68 11.66 5.83
CA SER A 150 -10.56 11.90 6.98
C SER A 150 -10.60 13.38 7.37
N SER A 151 -9.46 14.05 7.38
CA SER A 151 -9.39 15.48 7.71
C SER A 151 -8.06 16.10 7.30
N ILE A 152 -8.07 17.42 7.17
CA ILE A 152 -6.85 18.22 7.04
C ILE A 152 -6.77 19.08 8.30
N LYS A 153 -5.66 18.99 9.03
CA LYS A 153 -5.44 19.74 10.27
C LYS A 153 -4.26 20.68 10.10
N THR A 154 -4.20 21.70 10.95
CA THR A 154 -3.07 22.61 11.04
C THR A 154 -2.48 22.48 12.44
N ASP A 155 -1.17 22.28 12.54
CA ASP A 155 -0.47 22.21 13.83
C ASP A 155 -0.32 23.61 14.46
N SER A 156 0.20 23.66 15.69
CA SER A 156 0.40 24.92 16.41
C SER A 156 1.38 25.88 15.74
N ASN A 157 2.19 25.40 14.78
CA ASN A 157 3.16 26.18 14.02
C ASN A 157 2.62 26.59 12.64
N GLY A 158 1.32 26.39 12.38
CA GLY A 158 0.69 26.72 11.10
C GLY A 158 0.96 25.70 9.98
N ARG A 159 1.58 24.56 10.28
CA ARG A 159 1.89 23.54 9.26
C ARG A 159 0.69 22.63 9.04
N ARG A 160 0.32 22.43 7.78
CA ARG A 160 -0.73 21.50 7.39
C ARG A 160 -0.28 20.05 7.65
N ARG A 161 -1.22 19.21 8.07
CA ARG A 161 -1.09 17.76 8.14
C ARG A 161 -2.36 17.11 7.62
N TRP A 162 -2.21 16.04 6.89
CA TRP A 162 -3.31 15.30 6.30
C TRP A 162 -3.53 14.03 7.10
N VAL A 163 -4.78 13.81 7.46
CA VAL A 163 -5.19 12.65 8.25
C VAL A 163 -6.04 11.76 7.37
N TRP A 164 -5.60 10.53 7.25
CA TRP A 164 -6.19 9.47 6.46
C TRP A 164 -6.60 8.32 7.40
N VAL A 165 -7.56 7.53 6.97
CA VAL A 165 -7.86 6.22 7.56
C VAL A 165 -7.05 5.18 6.81
N PHE A 166 -6.29 4.37 7.55
CA PHE A 166 -5.45 3.32 7.00
C PHE A 166 -6.29 2.11 6.55
N ASP A 167 -6.06 1.65 5.32
CA ASP A 167 -6.61 0.39 4.82
C ASP A 167 -5.52 -0.65 4.55
N ARG A 168 -4.58 -0.33 3.65
CA ARG A 168 -3.56 -1.28 3.19
C ARG A 168 -2.27 -0.57 2.82
N TYR A 169 -1.14 -1.27 2.91
CA TYR A 169 0.15 -0.78 2.43
C TYR A 169 0.91 -1.86 1.68
N LYS A 170 1.75 -1.44 0.74
CA LYS A 170 2.47 -2.30 -0.18
C LYS A 170 3.90 -1.82 -0.39
N THR A 171 4.81 -2.77 -0.51
CA THR A 171 6.18 -2.60 -1.01
C THR A 171 6.40 -3.60 -2.14
N LYS A 172 7.58 -3.62 -2.77
CA LYS A 172 7.87 -4.63 -3.81
C LYS A 172 7.89 -6.06 -3.27
N LYS A 173 8.06 -6.21 -1.95
CA LYS A 173 8.06 -7.52 -1.27
C LYS A 173 6.67 -8.10 -1.07
N GLY A 174 5.64 -7.27 -1.02
CA GLY A 174 4.29 -7.72 -0.71
C GLY A 174 3.40 -6.63 -0.18
N CYS A 175 2.21 -7.02 0.26
CA CYS A 175 1.15 -6.16 0.76
C CYS A 175 0.72 -6.65 2.16
N ASP A 176 0.33 -5.71 3.00
CA ASP A 176 -0.33 -5.96 4.29
C ASP A 176 -1.53 -5.00 4.43
N SER A 177 -2.55 -5.44 5.14
CA SER A 177 -3.84 -4.75 5.22
C SER A 177 -4.41 -4.81 6.63
N TYR A 178 -5.23 -3.81 6.96
CA TYR A 178 -5.93 -3.75 8.23
C TYR A 178 -6.93 -4.90 8.38
N PHE A 179 -7.62 -5.27 7.29
CA PHE A 179 -8.51 -6.42 7.23
C PHE A 179 -7.85 -7.58 6.49
N GLU A 180 -8.01 -8.79 7.02
CA GLU A 180 -7.43 -9.99 6.43
C GLU A 180 -7.97 -10.26 5.02
N GLY A 181 -7.07 -10.54 4.08
CA GLY A 181 -7.43 -10.91 2.70
C GLY A 181 -7.58 -9.75 1.73
N GLU A 182 -7.53 -8.49 2.19
CA GLU A 182 -7.71 -7.31 1.33
C GLU A 182 -6.50 -6.96 0.44
N CYS A 183 -5.43 -7.73 0.51
CA CYS A 183 -4.31 -7.64 -0.42
C CYS A 183 -4.43 -8.61 -1.61
N ASP A 184 -5.52 -9.37 -1.72
CA ASP A 184 -5.72 -10.39 -2.76
C ASP A 184 -7.08 -10.20 -3.43
N LEU A 185 -7.06 -9.59 -4.63
CA LEU A 185 -8.26 -9.31 -5.41
C LEU A 185 -9.12 -10.57 -5.65
N LYS A 186 -8.50 -11.74 -5.83
CA LYS A 186 -9.25 -12.99 -6.06
C LYS A 186 -10.04 -13.38 -4.81
N LYS A 187 -9.46 -13.18 -3.62
CA LYS A 187 -10.18 -13.42 -2.36
C LYS A 187 -11.32 -12.44 -2.18
N ILE A 188 -11.11 -11.17 -2.50
CA ILE A 188 -12.14 -10.12 -2.42
C ILE A 188 -13.34 -10.46 -3.32
N ILE A 189 -13.07 -10.86 -4.56
CA ILE A 189 -14.12 -11.32 -5.51
C ILE A 189 -14.79 -12.59 -4.98
N ALA A 190 -14.03 -13.56 -4.50
CA ALA A 190 -14.58 -14.81 -3.95
C ALA A 190 -15.47 -14.59 -2.72
N ASN A 191 -15.19 -13.54 -1.94
CA ASN A 191 -16.00 -13.13 -0.80
C ASN A 191 -17.25 -12.31 -1.21
N GLY A 192 -17.45 -12.06 -2.51
CA GLY A 192 -18.58 -11.29 -3.04
C GLY A 192 -18.49 -9.79 -2.77
N GLN A 193 -17.30 -9.28 -2.46
CA GLN A 193 -17.06 -7.85 -2.19
C GLN A 193 -16.82 -7.04 -3.48
N CYS A 194 -16.61 -7.72 -4.61
CA CYS A 194 -16.32 -7.09 -5.89
C CYS A 194 -16.80 -7.95 -7.06
N GLU A 195 -17.27 -7.31 -8.13
CA GLU A 195 -17.61 -7.98 -9.38
C GLU A 195 -16.38 -8.08 -10.31
N ASN A 196 -16.39 -9.06 -11.21
CA ASN A 196 -15.30 -9.28 -12.18
C ASN A 196 -15.24 -8.19 -13.25
#